data_AF-A0A6G3Z5F7-F1
#
_entry.id   AF-A0A6G3Z5F7-F1
#
_cell.length_a   1.000
_cell.length_b   1.000
_cell.length_c   1.000
_cell.angle_alpha   90.00
_cell.angle_beta   90.00
_cell.angle_gamma   90.00
#
_symmetry.space_group_name_H-M   'P 1'
#
loop_
_entity.id
_entity.type
_entity.pdbx_description
1 polymer ?
#
loop_
_entity_poly.entity_id
_entity_poly.type
_entity_poly.pdbx_seq_one_letter_code
_entity_poly.pdbx_strand_id
1 'polypeptide(L)'
;MGHTLGLRHNFAGSQLLAPEDLNNSELTSTHGLVSSVMDYFPPNIAPPGETQGDYFPTRLGPYDIWAIEYGYRPAPPDPLQREERRLLNEIAARSSAPELAYATDEDIFDFIDPEVNAWDLSSDPLRFAKWQLENAQAVWQRLNRLSVNPGEGYGSLRRRVDLVFGYFRSNTLALTDYVGGQRFRRLNPWETEGDQSPLEPIPADKQREALVTLNESVFAPDAFEFSPQLLNQLPPDRWRHWGVSLTAYPLDYPIYERVLTVQSMALSDLMFSERLARVRDMEFKTDTEDVLTMAELFESLYQGVWSEVSMSEDNVPHISSLRRGLQRHHLSILSNLVLRRNLLDALSAQGFTDFMALAATLGAPEDARVLARYQLRQVYQDVEDILSQYGGRMDITTQAHLEDTRDRIERVLEAPLLGS
;
A
#
# COMPACT_ATOMS: atom_id res chain seq x y z
N MET A 1 -6.47 -22.46 -17.88
CA MET A 1 -6.20 -23.92 -17.92
C MET A 1 -5.61 -24.43 -16.60
N GLY A 2 -4.68 -23.72 -15.94
CA GLY A 2 -4.04 -24.18 -14.68
C GLY A 2 -5.02 -24.62 -13.58
N HIS A 3 -6.07 -23.83 -13.28
CA HIS A 3 -7.11 -24.25 -12.32
C HIS A 3 -7.82 -25.56 -12.70
N THR A 4 -8.04 -25.81 -14.00
CA THR A 4 -8.63 -27.08 -14.47
C THR A 4 -7.69 -28.26 -14.21
N LEU A 5 -6.38 -28.00 -14.15
CA LEU A 5 -5.34 -28.95 -13.76
C LEU A 5 -5.06 -28.95 -12.24
N GLY A 6 -5.92 -28.33 -11.44
CA GLY A 6 -5.82 -28.34 -9.97
C GLY A 6 -4.84 -27.33 -9.36
N LEU A 7 -4.24 -26.43 -10.15
CA LEU A 7 -3.38 -25.39 -9.60
C LEU A 7 -4.22 -24.30 -8.91
N ARG A 8 -3.79 -23.89 -7.71
CA ARG A 8 -4.30 -22.70 -7.01
C ARG A 8 -3.61 -21.43 -7.53
N HIS A 9 -4.06 -20.27 -7.08
CA HIS A 9 -3.27 -19.05 -7.24
C HIS A 9 -1.92 -19.21 -6.53
N ASN A 10 -0.89 -18.54 -7.06
CA ASN A 10 0.41 -18.44 -6.43
C ASN A 10 0.87 -16.99 -6.44
N PHE A 11 0.72 -16.29 -5.32
CA PHE A 11 1.07 -14.88 -5.15
C PHE A 11 2.54 -14.61 -4.85
N ALA A 12 3.37 -15.67 -4.83
CA ALA A 12 4.83 -15.56 -4.89
C ALA A 12 5.34 -15.68 -6.35
N GLY A 13 4.42 -15.72 -7.32
CA GLY A 13 4.70 -15.89 -8.74
C GLY A 13 5.50 -14.73 -9.34
N SER A 14 5.22 -13.53 -8.86
CA SER A 14 5.81 -12.25 -9.28
C SER A 14 7.27 -12.05 -8.85
N GLN A 15 7.78 -12.86 -7.92
CA GLN A 15 9.09 -12.70 -7.27
C GLN A 15 10.29 -13.24 -8.09
N LEU A 16 10.08 -13.72 -9.32
CA LEU A 16 11.11 -14.45 -10.07
C LEU A 16 12.31 -13.58 -10.47
N LEU A 17 12.05 -12.35 -10.93
CA LEU A 17 13.07 -11.50 -11.55
C LEU A 17 13.33 -10.25 -10.71
N ALA A 18 14.60 -9.85 -10.62
CA ALA A 18 14.97 -8.55 -10.05
C ALA A 18 14.44 -7.39 -10.91
N PRO A 19 14.26 -6.18 -10.34
CA PRO A 19 13.71 -5.03 -11.06
C PRO A 19 14.42 -4.72 -12.39
N GLU A 20 15.75 -4.74 -12.39
CA GLU A 20 16.61 -4.50 -13.56
C GLU A 20 16.44 -5.53 -14.69
N ASP A 21 15.97 -6.73 -14.36
CA ASP A 21 15.85 -7.85 -15.29
C ASP A 21 14.45 -7.95 -15.92
N LEU A 22 13.45 -7.27 -15.36
CA LEU A 22 12.06 -7.29 -15.85
C LEU A 22 11.93 -6.89 -17.32
N ASN A 23 12.81 -6.01 -17.81
CA ASN A 23 12.77 -5.50 -19.18
C ASN A 23 13.77 -6.19 -20.12
N ASN A 24 14.48 -7.22 -19.65
CA ASN A 24 15.39 -8.01 -20.46
C ASN A 24 14.65 -9.11 -21.23
N SER A 25 14.26 -8.83 -22.47
CA SER A 25 13.52 -9.77 -23.32
C SER A 25 14.25 -11.11 -23.58
N GLU A 26 15.58 -11.14 -23.55
CA GLU A 26 16.33 -12.40 -23.68
C GLU A 26 16.13 -13.28 -22.44
N LEU A 27 16.15 -12.66 -21.26
CA LEU A 27 15.91 -13.36 -20.01
C LEU A 27 14.44 -13.80 -19.89
N THR A 28 13.48 -12.92 -20.13
CA THR A 28 12.04 -13.25 -20.01
C THR A 28 11.62 -14.33 -21.02
N SER A 29 12.20 -14.35 -22.22
CA SER A 29 11.92 -15.39 -23.22
C SER A 29 12.53 -16.75 -22.86
N THR A 30 13.60 -16.80 -22.05
CA THR A 30 14.30 -18.04 -21.68
C THR A 30 13.88 -18.60 -20.33
N HIS A 31 13.75 -17.74 -19.31
CA HIS A 31 13.44 -18.11 -17.92
C HIS A 31 11.97 -17.84 -17.54
N GLY A 32 11.29 -16.97 -18.28
CA GLY A 32 9.96 -16.49 -17.95
C GLY A 32 10.01 -15.14 -17.22
N LEU A 33 8.92 -14.38 -17.30
CA LEU A 33 8.76 -13.11 -16.58
C LEU A 33 8.34 -13.34 -15.10
N VAL A 34 7.66 -14.45 -14.84
CA VAL A 34 7.12 -14.84 -13.53
C VAL A 34 7.40 -16.32 -13.29
N SER A 35 7.50 -16.73 -12.02
CA SER A 35 7.68 -18.14 -11.66
C SER A 35 6.40 -18.94 -11.87
N SER A 36 5.25 -18.28 -11.74
CA SER A 36 3.92 -18.87 -11.90
C SER A 36 2.97 -17.93 -12.63
N VAL A 37 2.33 -18.40 -13.71
CA VAL A 37 1.24 -17.66 -14.38
C VAL A 37 -0.08 -17.69 -13.61
N MET A 38 -0.10 -18.39 -12.47
CA MET A 38 -1.24 -18.45 -11.55
C MET A 38 -1.27 -17.27 -10.56
N ASP A 39 -0.35 -16.31 -10.69
CA ASP A 39 -0.34 -15.06 -9.94
C ASP A 39 -1.23 -13.98 -10.61
N TYR A 40 -1.55 -12.92 -9.87
CA TYR A 40 -2.12 -11.68 -10.37
C TYR A 40 -1.04 -10.60 -10.51
N PHE A 41 -0.25 -10.65 -11.59
CA PHE A 41 0.72 -9.60 -11.89
C PHE A 41 0.10 -8.44 -12.71
N PRO A 42 0.57 -7.20 -12.53
CA PRO A 42 0.24 -6.06 -13.39
C PRO A 42 0.96 -6.20 -14.75
N PRO A 43 0.60 -5.38 -15.75
CA PRO A 43 1.48 -5.20 -16.91
C PRO A 43 2.86 -4.70 -16.43
N ASN A 44 3.92 -5.29 -16.95
CA ASN A 44 5.28 -4.80 -16.74
C ASN A 44 5.46 -3.45 -17.46
N ILE A 45 5.56 -2.36 -16.69
CA ILE A 45 5.80 -1.03 -17.20
C ILE A 45 7.20 -0.59 -16.76
N ALA A 46 8.10 -0.44 -17.74
CA ALA A 46 9.45 0.06 -17.50
C ALA A 46 9.41 1.45 -16.85
N PRO A 47 10.35 1.76 -15.93
CA PRO A 47 10.45 3.11 -15.37
C PRO A 47 10.82 4.14 -16.44
N PRO A 48 10.60 5.45 -16.18
CA PRO A 48 10.86 6.48 -17.17
C PRO A 48 12.33 6.50 -17.62
N GLY A 49 12.55 6.45 -18.93
CA GLY A 49 13.89 6.46 -19.52
C GLY A 49 14.47 5.06 -19.81
N GLU A 50 13.87 4.00 -19.27
CA GLU A 50 14.25 2.62 -19.58
C GLU A 50 13.58 2.09 -20.84
N THR A 51 14.23 1.11 -21.47
CA THR A 51 13.65 0.40 -22.62
C THR A 51 12.58 -0.56 -22.13
N GLN A 52 11.40 -0.51 -22.75
CA GLN A 52 10.30 -1.40 -22.43
C GLN A 52 10.58 -2.84 -22.92
N GLY A 53 10.48 -3.81 -22.01
CA GLY A 53 10.48 -5.25 -22.32
C GLY A 53 9.07 -5.82 -22.49
N ASP A 54 8.90 -7.11 -22.21
CA ASP A 54 7.61 -7.79 -22.35
C ASP A 54 6.60 -7.26 -21.33
N TYR A 55 5.41 -6.86 -21.78
CA TYR A 55 4.33 -6.39 -20.89
C TYR A 55 3.72 -7.50 -20.05
N PHE A 56 3.70 -8.74 -20.56
CA PHE A 56 3.08 -9.89 -19.93
C PHE A 56 3.90 -11.16 -20.20
N PRO A 57 3.81 -12.18 -19.33
CA PRO A 57 4.53 -13.44 -19.54
C PRO A 57 4.13 -14.09 -20.86
N THR A 58 5.14 -14.53 -21.62
CA THR A 58 4.94 -15.23 -22.91
C THR A 58 5.11 -16.74 -22.79
N ARG A 59 5.45 -17.24 -21.60
CA ARG A 59 5.67 -18.66 -21.28
C ARG A 59 5.33 -18.98 -19.83
N LEU A 60 5.16 -20.27 -19.54
CA LEU A 60 5.02 -20.80 -18.18
C LEU A 60 6.33 -20.65 -17.41
N GLY A 61 6.22 -20.36 -16.12
CA GLY A 61 7.37 -20.22 -15.24
C GLY A 61 7.81 -21.54 -14.60
N PRO A 62 8.96 -21.55 -13.92
CA PRO A 62 9.51 -22.73 -13.24
C PRO A 62 8.53 -23.40 -12.26
N TYR A 63 7.78 -22.62 -11.46
CA TYR A 63 6.81 -23.17 -10.51
C TYR A 63 5.67 -23.92 -11.23
N ASP A 64 5.13 -23.34 -12.31
CA ASP A 64 4.05 -23.98 -13.08
C ASP A 64 4.48 -25.34 -13.61
N ILE A 65 5.68 -25.41 -14.19
CA ILE A 65 6.23 -26.64 -14.77
C ILE A 65 6.49 -27.67 -13.67
N TRP A 66 7.07 -27.24 -12.54
CA TRP A 66 7.34 -28.11 -11.40
C TRP A 66 6.06 -28.69 -10.77
N ALA A 67 5.04 -27.85 -10.56
CA ALA A 67 3.77 -28.26 -9.97
C ALA A 67 3.02 -29.25 -10.87
N ILE A 68 3.04 -29.04 -12.19
CA ILE A 68 2.47 -30.00 -13.15
C ILE A 68 3.29 -31.29 -13.19
N GLU A 69 4.62 -31.21 -13.13
CA GLU A 69 5.46 -32.41 -13.05
C GLU A 69 5.11 -33.25 -11.81
N TYR A 70 4.98 -32.61 -10.64
CA TYR A 70 4.58 -33.28 -9.41
C TYR A 70 3.21 -33.94 -9.51
N GLY A 71 2.21 -33.24 -10.07
CA GLY A 71 0.85 -33.75 -10.15
C GLY A 71 0.59 -34.79 -11.25
N TYR A 72 1.40 -34.80 -12.32
CA TYR A 72 1.03 -35.50 -13.56
C TYR A 72 2.16 -36.34 -14.20
N ARG A 73 3.39 -36.32 -13.71
CA ARG A 73 4.46 -37.16 -14.28
C ARG A 73 4.15 -38.64 -14.03
N PRO A 74 4.03 -39.48 -15.08
CA PRO A 74 3.72 -40.90 -14.89
C PRO A 74 4.84 -41.62 -14.14
N ALA A 75 4.47 -42.33 -13.07
CA ALA A 75 5.37 -43.22 -12.36
C ALA A 75 5.44 -44.61 -13.02
N PRO A 76 6.57 -45.33 -12.89
CA PRO A 76 6.65 -46.74 -13.28
C PRO A 76 5.57 -47.59 -12.57
N PRO A 77 4.98 -48.59 -13.23
CA PRO A 77 3.99 -49.45 -12.59
C PRO A 77 4.58 -50.21 -11.40
N ASP A 78 4.09 -49.91 -10.19
CA ASP A 78 4.42 -50.64 -8.97
C ASP A 78 3.12 -50.86 -8.16
N PRO A 79 2.67 -52.12 -7.97
CA PRO A 79 1.48 -52.42 -7.16
C PRO A 79 1.57 -51.88 -5.73
N LEU A 80 2.78 -51.65 -5.24
CA LEU A 80 3.03 -51.12 -3.89
C LEU A 80 3.29 -49.61 -3.88
N GLN A 81 3.18 -48.89 -5.01
CA GLN A 81 3.34 -47.43 -5.13
C GLN A 81 4.67 -46.87 -4.56
N ARG A 82 5.74 -47.68 -4.47
CA ARG A 82 7.03 -47.23 -3.93
C ARG A 82 7.76 -46.37 -4.95
N GLU A 83 7.73 -46.75 -6.22
CA GLU A 83 8.34 -45.96 -7.30
C GLU A 83 7.64 -44.60 -7.46
N GLU A 84 6.32 -44.56 -7.35
CA GLU A 84 5.55 -43.32 -7.33
C GLU A 84 5.96 -42.43 -6.15
N ARG A 85 5.98 -42.97 -4.92
CA ARG A 85 6.41 -42.21 -3.75
C ARG A 85 7.85 -41.70 -3.87
N ARG A 86 8.76 -42.51 -4.41
CA ARG A 86 10.16 -42.09 -4.63
C ARG A 86 10.23 -40.94 -5.63
N LEU A 87 9.52 -41.04 -6.75
CA LEU A 87 9.46 -39.99 -7.77
C LEU A 87 8.87 -38.68 -7.21
N LEU A 88 7.76 -38.77 -6.48
CA LEU A 88 7.12 -37.59 -5.87
C LEU A 88 8.05 -36.92 -4.86
N ASN A 89 8.73 -37.70 -4.02
CA ASN A 89 9.70 -37.16 -3.07
C ASN A 89 10.88 -36.50 -3.78
N GLU A 90 11.40 -37.08 -4.87
CA GLU A 90 12.47 -36.48 -5.69
C GLU A 90 12.05 -35.14 -6.27
N ILE A 91 10.82 -35.04 -6.80
CA ILE A 91 10.29 -33.79 -7.34
C ILE A 91 10.09 -32.77 -6.22
N ALA A 92 9.49 -33.17 -5.10
CA ALA A 92 9.18 -32.30 -3.96
C ALA A 92 10.42 -31.77 -3.25
N ALA A 93 11.54 -32.50 -3.27
CA ALA A 93 12.81 -32.08 -2.68
C ALA A 93 13.37 -30.79 -3.30
N ARG A 94 12.87 -30.35 -4.47
CA ARG A 94 13.23 -29.06 -5.09
C ARG A 94 12.50 -27.86 -4.48
N SER A 95 11.47 -28.07 -3.66
CA SER A 95 10.56 -27.01 -3.17
C SER A 95 11.22 -25.87 -2.41
N SER A 96 12.46 -26.02 -1.95
CA SER A 96 13.23 -24.96 -1.30
C SER A 96 13.85 -23.95 -2.29
N ALA A 97 13.83 -24.22 -3.59
CA ALA A 97 14.34 -23.31 -4.60
C ALA A 97 13.51 -22.01 -4.64
N PRO A 98 14.13 -20.81 -4.63
CA PRO A 98 13.40 -19.53 -4.60
C PRO A 98 12.40 -19.37 -5.75
N GLU A 99 12.75 -19.86 -6.95
CA GLU A 99 11.88 -19.82 -8.13
C GLU A 99 10.66 -20.75 -8.05
N LEU A 100 10.57 -21.57 -6.99
CA LEU A 100 9.43 -22.44 -6.70
C LEU A 100 8.64 -21.98 -5.46
N ALA A 101 8.87 -20.75 -5.00
CA ALA A 101 8.12 -20.15 -3.90
C ALA A 101 6.60 -20.21 -4.16
N TYR A 102 5.83 -20.38 -3.07
CA TYR A 102 4.39 -20.59 -3.14
C TYR A 102 3.62 -19.89 -2.02
N ALA A 103 2.64 -19.08 -2.41
CA ALA A 103 1.70 -18.44 -1.49
C ALA A 103 0.27 -18.45 -2.04
N THR A 104 -0.70 -18.85 -1.23
CA THR A 104 -2.09 -19.07 -1.64
C THR A 104 -2.99 -17.86 -1.38
N ASP A 105 -4.26 -17.98 -1.78
CA ASP A 105 -5.31 -16.99 -1.51
C ASP A 105 -5.38 -16.58 -0.04
N GLU A 106 -5.15 -17.49 0.91
CA GLU A 106 -5.18 -17.18 2.33
C GLU A 106 -4.01 -16.29 2.76
N ASP A 107 -2.85 -16.45 2.15
CA ASP A 107 -1.61 -15.78 2.55
C ASP A 107 -1.64 -14.27 2.21
N ILE A 108 -2.46 -13.85 1.22
CA ILE A 108 -2.63 -12.43 0.88
C ILE A 108 -3.57 -11.66 1.82
N PHE A 109 -4.44 -12.34 2.59
CA PHE A 109 -5.46 -11.66 3.40
C PHE A 109 -4.93 -11.12 4.73
N ASP A 110 -3.76 -11.58 5.18
CA ASP A 110 -3.14 -11.13 6.43
C ASP A 110 -2.31 -9.84 6.26
N PHE A 111 -2.09 -9.37 5.01
CA PHE A 111 -1.37 -8.14 4.65
C PHE A 111 -0.07 -7.97 5.48
N ILE A 112 0.67 -9.07 5.58
CA ILE A 112 1.85 -9.19 6.44
C ILE A 112 3.13 -9.34 5.62
N ASP A 113 3.10 -10.06 4.51
CA ASP A 113 4.27 -10.35 3.71
C ASP A 113 4.29 -9.46 2.45
N PRO A 114 5.21 -8.48 2.36
CA PRO A 114 5.31 -7.63 1.19
C PRO A 114 5.75 -8.37 -0.09
N GLU A 115 6.26 -9.60 0.02
CA GLU A 115 6.62 -10.46 -1.12
C GLU A 115 5.46 -11.35 -1.61
N VAL A 116 4.29 -11.25 -0.98
CA VAL A 116 3.10 -12.03 -1.30
C VAL A 116 1.94 -11.08 -1.53
N ASN A 117 1.81 -10.59 -2.77
CA ASN A 117 0.85 -9.57 -3.11
C ASN A 117 0.14 -9.85 -4.43
N ALA A 118 -1.06 -9.29 -4.55
CA ALA A 118 -1.67 -9.13 -5.86
C ALA A 118 -1.22 -7.79 -6.46
N TRP A 119 -0.97 -7.79 -7.76
CA TRP A 119 -0.59 -6.63 -8.57
C TRP A 119 0.84 -6.11 -8.31
N ASP A 120 1.77 -6.99 -7.93
CA ASP A 120 3.22 -6.73 -7.91
C ASP A 120 3.97 -7.53 -9.01
N LEU A 121 5.22 -7.16 -9.29
CA LEU A 121 6.06 -7.82 -10.29
C LEU A 121 7.55 -7.51 -10.09
N SER A 122 8.21 -8.23 -9.19
CA SER A 122 9.67 -8.16 -8.97
C SER A 122 10.05 -9.00 -7.74
N SER A 123 11.30 -9.48 -7.66
CA SER A 123 11.93 -9.99 -6.43
C SER A 123 12.26 -8.90 -5.39
N ASP A 124 12.07 -7.63 -5.75
CA ASP A 124 12.16 -6.45 -4.87
C ASP A 124 10.89 -5.59 -5.08
N PRO A 125 9.78 -5.92 -4.39
CA PRO A 125 8.51 -5.20 -4.51
C PRO A 125 8.61 -3.75 -4.05
N LEU A 126 9.46 -3.42 -3.07
CA LEU A 126 9.69 -2.06 -2.59
C LEU A 126 10.19 -1.16 -3.71
N ARG A 127 11.25 -1.60 -4.39
CA ARG A 127 11.83 -0.86 -5.52
C ARG A 127 10.88 -0.82 -6.72
N PHE A 128 10.20 -1.93 -7.01
CA PHE A 128 9.20 -1.96 -8.08
C PHE A 128 8.06 -0.97 -7.82
N ALA A 129 7.47 -0.97 -6.63
CA ALA A 129 6.38 -0.07 -6.26
C ALA A 129 6.79 1.40 -6.40
N LYS A 130 8.01 1.77 -5.98
CA LYS A 130 8.58 3.13 -6.19
C LYS A 130 8.57 3.52 -7.66
N TRP A 131 9.11 2.67 -8.54
CA TRP A 131 9.10 2.92 -9.98
C TRP A 131 7.69 3.04 -10.56
N GLN A 132 6.76 2.23 -10.06
CA GLN A 132 5.37 2.31 -10.49
C GLN A 132 4.69 3.61 -10.02
N LEU A 133 5.03 4.14 -8.84
CA LEU A 133 4.58 5.47 -8.40
C LEU A 133 5.15 6.59 -9.29
N GLU A 134 6.43 6.52 -9.64
CA GLU A 134 7.06 7.45 -10.59
C GLU A 134 6.38 7.40 -11.98
N ASN A 135 6.07 6.19 -12.46
CA ASN A 135 5.32 5.98 -13.70
C ASN A 135 3.93 6.64 -13.63
N ALA A 136 3.20 6.46 -12.54
CA ALA A 136 1.88 7.08 -12.36
C ALA A 136 1.97 8.62 -12.40
N GLN A 137 2.94 9.20 -11.71
CA GLN A 137 3.20 10.64 -11.73
C GLN A 137 3.55 11.13 -13.15
N ALA A 138 4.44 10.43 -13.85
CA ALA A 138 4.80 10.74 -15.23
C ALA A 138 3.60 10.68 -16.17
N VAL A 139 2.70 9.71 -15.99
CA VAL A 139 1.45 9.62 -16.78
C VAL A 139 0.54 10.80 -16.48
N TRP A 140 0.33 11.21 -15.22
CA TRP A 140 -0.45 12.40 -14.90
C TRP A 140 0.14 13.68 -15.51
N GLN A 141 1.45 13.86 -15.45
CA GLN A 141 2.14 14.97 -16.10
C GLN A 141 1.94 14.98 -17.62
N ARG A 142 1.94 13.79 -18.26
CA ARG A 142 1.64 13.67 -19.69
C ARG A 142 0.18 13.98 -20.01
N LEU A 143 -0.77 13.50 -19.21
CA LEU A 143 -2.20 13.76 -19.39
C LEU A 143 -2.54 15.26 -19.23
N ASN A 144 -1.77 16.00 -18.42
CA ASN A 144 -1.86 17.46 -18.34
C ASN A 144 -1.51 18.16 -19.68
N ARG A 145 -0.72 17.52 -20.56
CA ARG A 145 -0.28 18.08 -21.85
C ARG A 145 -1.03 17.49 -23.05
N LEU A 146 -1.30 16.19 -23.02
CA LEU A 146 -1.86 15.39 -24.11
C LEU A 146 -3.09 14.64 -23.60
N SER A 147 -4.26 15.26 -23.70
CA SER A 147 -5.44 14.81 -22.96
C SER A 147 -6.35 13.85 -23.75
N VAL A 148 -6.55 14.05 -25.06
CA VAL A 148 -7.47 13.22 -25.86
C VAL A 148 -6.83 12.82 -27.19
N ASN A 149 -6.87 11.53 -27.52
CA ASN A 149 -6.40 11.03 -28.81
C ASN A 149 -7.45 11.27 -29.91
N PRO A 150 -7.04 11.40 -31.19
CA PRO A 150 -7.99 11.47 -32.30
C PRO A 150 -8.99 10.31 -32.28
N GLY A 151 -10.28 10.62 -32.31
CA GLY A 151 -11.37 9.63 -32.31
C GLY A 151 -11.87 9.20 -30.92
N GLU A 152 -11.22 9.62 -29.83
CA GLU A 152 -11.70 9.38 -28.47
C GLU A 152 -12.50 10.56 -27.92
N GLY A 153 -13.47 10.28 -27.04
CA GLY A 153 -14.16 11.30 -26.25
C GLY A 153 -13.51 11.53 -24.88
N TYR A 154 -13.88 12.63 -24.22
CA TYR A 154 -13.38 12.98 -22.89
C TYR A 154 -13.69 11.93 -21.80
N GLY A 155 -14.73 11.12 -21.97
CA GLY A 155 -15.01 9.98 -21.07
C GLY A 155 -13.86 8.96 -21.03
N SER A 156 -13.15 8.75 -22.16
CA SER A 156 -11.95 7.91 -22.21
C SER A 156 -10.80 8.51 -21.42
N LEU A 157 -10.64 9.83 -21.45
CA LEU A 157 -9.65 10.54 -20.65
C LEU A 157 -9.95 10.39 -19.15
N ARG A 158 -11.19 10.58 -18.72
CA ARG A 158 -11.60 10.33 -17.32
C ARG A 158 -11.25 8.91 -16.88
N ARG A 159 -11.55 7.90 -17.71
CA ARG A 159 -11.18 6.50 -17.41
C ARG A 159 -9.67 6.31 -17.27
N ARG A 160 -8.85 6.94 -18.10
CA ARG A 160 -7.39 6.89 -17.97
C ARG A 160 -6.93 7.52 -16.65
N VAL A 161 -7.45 8.70 -16.29
CA VAL A 161 -7.11 9.35 -15.02
C VAL A 161 -7.50 8.46 -13.83
N ASP A 162 -8.72 7.91 -13.84
CA ASP A 162 -9.21 6.99 -12.80
C ASP A 162 -8.38 5.69 -12.73
N LEU A 163 -7.94 5.15 -13.88
CA LEU A 163 -7.05 3.98 -13.94
C LEU A 163 -5.70 4.27 -13.28
N VAL A 164 -5.11 5.44 -13.55
CA VAL A 164 -3.83 5.84 -12.93
C VAL A 164 -4.00 6.03 -11.42
N PHE A 165 -5.12 6.57 -10.94
CA PHE A 165 -5.41 6.60 -9.50
C PHE A 165 -5.51 5.20 -8.88
N GLY A 166 -6.19 4.26 -9.55
CA GLY A 166 -6.27 2.87 -9.09
C GLY A 166 -4.88 2.22 -9.00
N TYR A 167 -4.07 2.41 -10.04
CA TYR A 167 -2.70 1.91 -10.13
C TYR A 167 -1.77 2.55 -9.08
N PHE A 168 -1.82 3.88 -8.91
CA PHE A 168 -1.07 4.58 -7.86
C PHE A 168 -1.44 4.08 -6.47
N ARG A 169 -2.75 3.91 -6.21
CA ARG A 169 -3.26 3.38 -4.93
C ARG A 169 -2.75 1.98 -4.64
N SER A 170 -2.81 1.05 -5.62
CA SER A 170 -2.33 -0.31 -5.40
C SER A 170 -0.85 -0.35 -5.02
N ASN A 171 0.00 0.41 -5.73
CA ASN A 171 1.42 0.51 -5.40
C ASN A 171 1.68 1.23 -4.07
N THR A 172 0.84 2.19 -3.70
CA THR A 172 0.89 2.84 -2.38
C THR A 172 0.64 1.84 -1.26
N LEU A 173 -0.37 0.97 -1.40
CA LEU A 173 -0.71 -0.03 -0.38
C LEU A 173 0.36 -1.14 -0.30
N ALA A 174 0.97 -1.53 -1.42
CA ALA A 174 2.10 -2.46 -1.38
C ALA A 174 3.28 -1.94 -0.52
N LEU A 175 3.49 -0.61 -0.47
CA LEU A 175 4.50 0.00 0.40
C LEU A 175 4.13 -0.07 1.88
N THR A 176 2.84 -0.02 2.24
CA THR A 176 2.43 -0.06 3.65
C THR A 176 2.67 -1.43 4.28
N ASP A 177 2.68 -2.51 3.47
CA ASP A 177 2.95 -3.88 3.94
C ASP A 177 4.37 -4.09 4.47
N TYR A 178 5.33 -3.26 4.08
CA TYR A 178 6.67 -3.28 4.65
C TYR A 178 6.67 -2.86 6.13
N VAL A 179 5.76 -1.99 6.55
CA VAL A 179 5.74 -1.41 7.92
C VAL A 179 5.09 -2.39 8.89
N GLY A 180 5.88 -2.96 9.81
CA GLY A 180 5.41 -4.05 10.69
C GLY A 180 5.11 -5.35 9.93
N GLY A 181 5.67 -5.51 8.73
CA GLY A 181 5.55 -6.72 7.91
C GLY A 181 6.50 -7.84 8.34
N GLN A 182 6.18 -9.06 7.90
CA GLN A 182 7.00 -10.25 8.07
C GLN A 182 6.90 -11.13 6.81
N ARG A 183 8.03 -11.63 6.31
CA ARG A 183 8.04 -12.65 5.27
C ARG A 183 7.50 -13.96 5.82
N PHE A 184 6.65 -14.62 5.05
CA PHE A 184 6.14 -15.95 5.36
C PHE A 184 6.78 -17.00 4.44
N ARG A 185 7.58 -17.89 5.04
CA ARG A 185 8.30 -18.95 4.33
C ARG A 185 7.71 -20.32 4.69
N ARG A 186 7.49 -21.14 3.66
CA ARG A 186 7.06 -22.54 3.82
C ARG A 186 8.28 -23.44 3.98
N LEU A 187 8.74 -23.58 5.21
CA LEU A 187 9.95 -24.31 5.56
C LEU A 187 9.63 -25.72 6.08
N ASN A 188 10.45 -26.70 5.69
CA ASN A 188 10.44 -28.04 6.29
C ASN A 188 11.37 -28.05 7.52
N PRO A 189 10.86 -28.19 8.76
CA PRO A 189 11.68 -28.07 9.96
C PRO A 189 12.79 -29.13 10.08
N TRP A 190 12.76 -30.19 9.28
CA TRP A 190 13.77 -31.26 9.28
C TRP A 190 14.86 -31.09 8.20
N GLU A 191 14.62 -30.22 7.23
CA GLU A 191 15.53 -29.98 6.08
C GLU A 191 16.03 -28.53 6.03
N THR A 192 15.45 -27.65 6.85
CA THR A 192 15.87 -26.26 6.96
C THR A 192 17.19 -26.20 7.71
N GLU A 193 18.22 -25.67 7.04
CA GLU A 193 19.53 -25.43 7.63
C GLU A 193 19.64 -23.99 8.15
N GLY A 194 20.34 -23.80 9.27
CA GLY A 194 20.60 -22.48 9.86
C GLY A 194 19.40 -21.85 10.56
N ASP A 195 19.42 -20.52 10.68
CA ASP A 195 18.45 -19.75 11.48
C ASP A 195 17.25 -19.25 10.66
N GLN A 196 16.89 -19.95 9.58
CA GLN A 196 15.71 -19.60 8.78
C GLN A 196 14.43 -19.83 9.59
N SER A 197 13.61 -18.78 9.70
CA SER A 197 12.34 -18.82 10.41
C SER A 197 11.16 -18.78 9.43
N PRO A 198 10.06 -19.51 9.70
CA PRO A 198 8.86 -19.41 8.88
C PRO A 198 8.27 -18.00 8.82
N LEU A 199 8.49 -17.20 9.87
CA LEU A 199 8.15 -15.78 9.91
C LEU A 199 9.42 -14.98 10.14
N GLU A 200 9.81 -14.18 9.16
CA GLU A 200 11.01 -13.36 9.21
C GLU A 200 10.60 -11.88 9.19
N PRO A 201 10.85 -11.11 10.27
CA PRO A 201 10.63 -9.67 10.28
C PRO A 201 11.27 -8.96 9.09
N ILE A 202 10.58 -7.99 8.50
CA ILE A 202 11.18 -7.12 7.49
C ILE A 202 12.27 -6.25 8.15
N PRO A 203 13.48 -6.15 7.58
CA PRO A 203 14.55 -5.32 8.11
C PRO A 203 14.14 -3.86 8.34
N ALA A 204 14.58 -3.26 9.45
CA ALA A 204 14.14 -1.93 9.88
C ALA A 204 14.48 -0.82 8.86
N ASP A 205 15.62 -0.91 8.18
CA ASP A 205 16.00 -0.01 7.09
C ASP A 205 14.99 -0.04 5.93
N LYS A 206 14.47 -1.22 5.57
CA LYS A 206 13.43 -1.36 4.54
C LYS A 206 12.08 -0.81 4.98
N GLN A 207 11.71 -0.98 6.26
CA GLN A 207 10.48 -0.38 6.78
C GLN A 207 10.57 1.16 6.76
N ARG A 208 11.72 1.72 7.18
CA ARG A 208 11.96 3.17 7.13
C ARG A 208 12.00 3.70 5.70
N GLU A 209 12.64 2.96 4.79
CA GLU A 209 12.68 3.29 3.36
C GLU A 209 11.26 3.38 2.77
N ALA A 210 10.36 2.46 3.15
CA ALA A 210 8.96 2.51 2.76
C ALA A 210 8.23 3.74 3.34
N LEU A 211 8.43 4.04 4.63
CA LEU A 211 7.83 5.21 5.28
C LEU A 211 8.28 6.53 4.66
N VAL A 212 9.58 6.68 4.38
CA VAL A 212 10.12 7.87 3.70
C VAL A 212 9.46 8.03 2.33
N THR A 213 9.35 6.94 1.57
CA THR A 213 8.72 6.96 0.24
C THR A 213 7.25 7.38 0.31
N LEU A 214 6.50 6.87 1.30
CA LEU A 214 5.10 7.25 1.51
C LEU A 214 4.96 8.72 1.90
N ASN A 215 5.83 9.21 2.79
CA ASN A 215 5.86 10.62 3.17
C ASN A 215 6.15 11.53 1.96
N GLU A 216 7.10 11.17 1.12
CA GLU A 216 7.50 11.97 -0.06
C GLU A 216 6.49 11.88 -1.20
N SER A 217 5.98 10.68 -1.50
CA SER A 217 5.18 10.43 -2.71
C SER A 217 3.67 10.56 -2.49
N VAL A 218 3.20 10.45 -1.25
CA VAL A 218 1.76 10.37 -0.93
C VAL A 218 1.36 11.47 0.05
N PHE A 219 2.16 11.68 1.09
CA PHE A 219 1.86 12.65 2.15
C PHE A 219 2.64 13.96 2.03
N ALA A 220 3.30 14.26 0.91
CA ALA A 220 3.93 15.56 0.74
C ALA A 220 2.92 16.64 0.31
N PRO A 221 3.17 17.94 0.62
CA PRO A 221 2.38 19.07 0.12
C PRO A 221 2.20 19.13 -1.40
N ASP A 222 3.19 18.67 -2.14
CA ASP A 222 3.34 18.71 -3.59
C ASP A 222 3.22 17.32 -4.26
N ALA A 223 2.86 16.28 -3.52
CA ALA A 223 2.70 14.91 -4.03
C ALA A 223 1.67 14.79 -5.18
N PHE A 224 0.69 15.71 -5.25
CA PHE A 224 -0.42 15.65 -6.21
C PHE A 224 -0.65 16.99 -6.91
N GLU A 225 -0.26 17.07 -8.18
CA GLU A 225 -0.43 18.26 -9.02
C GLU A 225 -1.20 17.97 -10.30
N PHE A 226 -2.32 18.67 -10.49
CA PHE A 226 -3.19 18.53 -11.66
C PHE A 226 -3.48 19.88 -12.29
N SER A 227 -3.41 19.95 -13.63
CA SER A 227 -3.75 21.18 -14.33
C SER A 227 -5.27 21.44 -14.28
N PRO A 228 -5.71 22.70 -14.10
CA PRO A 228 -7.14 23.04 -14.20
C PRO A 228 -7.74 22.62 -15.53
N GLN A 229 -6.96 22.67 -16.61
CA GLN A 229 -7.40 22.23 -17.93
C GLN A 229 -7.73 20.73 -17.96
N LEU A 230 -6.85 19.87 -17.41
CA LEU A 230 -7.12 18.44 -17.31
C LEU A 230 -8.39 18.19 -16.52
N LEU A 231 -8.52 18.77 -15.33
CA LEU A 231 -9.67 18.52 -14.44
C LEU A 231 -11.02 18.91 -15.07
N ASN A 232 -11.04 19.99 -15.85
CA ASN A 232 -12.24 20.42 -16.58
C ASN A 232 -12.52 19.61 -17.86
N GLN A 233 -11.65 18.67 -18.21
CA GLN A 233 -11.80 17.74 -19.33
C GLN A 233 -12.19 16.31 -18.89
N LEU A 234 -12.69 16.15 -17.66
CA LEU A 234 -13.05 14.83 -17.09
C LEU A 234 -14.57 14.64 -16.84
N PRO A 235 -15.47 14.95 -17.80
CA PRO A 235 -16.87 14.57 -17.68
C PRO A 235 -17.01 13.04 -17.68
N PRO A 236 -18.01 12.48 -16.98
CA PRO A 236 -18.30 11.05 -17.03
C PRO A 236 -18.81 10.64 -18.42
N ASP A 237 -18.53 9.40 -18.78
CA ASP A 237 -19.11 8.81 -19.98
C ASP A 237 -20.60 8.52 -19.76
N ARG A 238 -21.41 8.77 -20.80
CA ARG A 238 -22.85 8.48 -20.81
C ARG A 238 -23.18 7.29 -21.70
N TRP A 239 -22.20 6.76 -22.43
CA TRP A 239 -22.37 5.55 -23.21
C TRP A 239 -22.34 4.32 -22.29
N ARG A 240 -23.51 3.69 -22.13
CA ARG A 240 -23.65 2.40 -21.46
C ARG A 240 -23.14 1.26 -22.36
N HIS A 241 -22.12 0.53 -21.92
CA HIS A 241 -21.76 -0.77 -22.47
C HIS A 241 -21.19 -1.67 -21.36
N TRP A 242 -20.91 -2.92 -21.69
CA TRP A 242 -20.48 -3.96 -20.73
C TRP A 242 -19.18 -3.65 -19.96
N GLY A 243 -18.39 -2.66 -20.42
CA GLY A 243 -17.11 -2.27 -19.81
C GLY A 243 -17.14 -0.89 -19.14
N VAL A 244 -18.31 -0.25 -19.02
CA VAL A 244 -18.45 1.08 -18.40
C VAL A 244 -19.56 1.07 -17.37
N SER A 245 -19.21 1.42 -16.14
CA SER A 245 -20.19 1.79 -15.12
C SER A 245 -20.59 3.25 -15.33
N LEU A 246 -21.89 3.48 -15.53
CA LEU A 246 -22.42 4.83 -15.73
C LEU A 246 -22.32 5.63 -14.42
N THR A 247 -21.49 6.67 -14.41
CA THR A 247 -21.54 7.68 -13.34
C THR A 247 -22.72 8.62 -13.61
N ALA A 248 -23.82 8.42 -12.86
CA ALA A 248 -25.01 9.25 -13.00
C ALA A 248 -24.82 10.66 -12.40
N TYR A 249 -24.13 10.73 -11.27
CA TYR A 249 -23.79 11.92 -10.49
C TYR A 249 -22.55 11.62 -9.63
N PRO A 250 -21.69 12.62 -9.31
CA PRO A 250 -21.66 13.98 -9.85
C PRO A 250 -21.18 14.05 -11.31
N LEU A 251 -21.46 15.17 -11.99
CA LEU A 251 -21.02 15.40 -13.38
C LEU A 251 -19.57 15.90 -13.43
N ASP A 252 -19.17 16.68 -12.44
CA ASP A 252 -17.80 17.14 -12.25
C ASP A 252 -16.89 16.00 -11.76
N TYR A 253 -15.58 16.26 -11.76
CA TYR A 253 -14.57 15.32 -11.33
C TYR A 253 -14.14 15.62 -9.89
N PRO A 254 -14.38 14.72 -8.93
CA PRO A 254 -14.15 14.99 -7.51
C PRO A 254 -12.68 14.80 -7.13
N ILE A 255 -11.78 15.63 -7.67
CA ILE A 255 -10.33 15.48 -7.51
C ILE A 255 -9.89 15.45 -6.04
N TYR A 256 -10.50 16.31 -5.21
CA TYR A 256 -10.24 16.34 -3.78
C TYR A 256 -10.47 14.98 -3.13
N GLU A 257 -11.62 14.35 -3.40
CA GLU A 257 -11.96 13.04 -2.85
C GLU A 257 -11.07 11.93 -3.41
N ARG A 258 -10.65 12.02 -4.68
CA ARG A 258 -9.73 11.04 -5.28
C ARG A 258 -8.39 10.99 -4.54
N VAL A 259 -7.78 12.16 -4.32
CA VAL A 259 -6.52 12.28 -3.61
C VAL A 259 -6.69 11.88 -2.15
N LEU A 260 -7.72 12.41 -1.47
CA LEU A 260 -7.96 12.12 -0.06
C LEU A 260 -8.21 10.62 0.17
N THR A 261 -8.92 9.93 -0.73
CA THR A 261 -9.13 8.47 -0.62
C THR A 261 -7.80 7.72 -0.58
N VAL A 262 -6.85 8.03 -1.47
CA VAL A 262 -5.54 7.36 -1.49
C VAL A 262 -4.77 7.62 -0.20
N GLN A 263 -4.67 8.89 0.20
CA GLN A 263 -3.94 9.27 1.42
C GLN A 263 -4.58 8.68 2.67
N SER A 264 -5.92 8.72 2.78
CA SER A 264 -6.65 8.15 3.91
C SER A 264 -6.51 6.64 4.00
N MET A 265 -6.52 5.92 2.87
CA MET A 265 -6.31 4.47 2.87
C MET A 265 -4.92 4.11 3.35
N ALA A 266 -3.88 4.77 2.82
CA ALA A 266 -2.50 4.55 3.24
C ALA A 266 -2.30 4.86 4.73
N LEU A 267 -2.80 6.01 5.19
CA LEU A 267 -2.64 6.43 6.59
C LEU A 267 -3.43 5.54 7.56
N SER A 268 -4.66 5.15 7.19
CA SER A 268 -5.46 4.21 7.99
C SER A 268 -4.81 2.82 8.05
N ASP A 269 -4.20 2.36 6.96
CA ASP A 269 -3.52 1.06 6.93
C ASP A 269 -2.25 1.03 7.78
N LEU A 270 -1.45 2.10 7.74
CA LEU A 270 -0.28 2.26 8.62
C LEU A 270 -0.66 2.31 10.11
N MET A 271 -1.84 2.84 10.41
CA MET A 271 -2.37 2.98 11.77
C MET A 271 -3.33 1.85 12.17
N PHE A 272 -3.41 0.79 11.37
CA PHE A 272 -4.28 -0.35 11.60
C PHE A 272 -3.89 -1.08 12.89
N SER A 273 -4.86 -1.39 13.75
CA SER A 273 -4.63 -1.98 15.08
C SER A 273 -3.71 -3.20 15.08
N GLU A 274 -3.93 -4.14 14.17
CA GLU A 274 -3.13 -5.35 14.01
C GLU A 274 -1.69 -5.01 13.58
N ARG A 275 -1.51 -4.02 12.70
CA ARG A 275 -0.19 -3.54 12.28
C ARG A 275 0.54 -2.89 13.45
N LEU A 276 -0.14 -2.05 14.23
CA LEU A 276 0.42 -1.44 15.43
C LEU A 276 0.83 -2.51 16.47
N ALA A 277 0.02 -3.55 16.65
CA ALA A 277 0.38 -4.69 17.49
C ALA A 277 1.63 -5.40 16.96
N ARG A 278 1.73 -5.64 15.64
CA ARG A 278 2.94 -6.22 15.02
C ARG A 278 4.18 -5.36 15.22
N VAL A 279 4.09 -4.05 15.00
CA VAL A 279 5.20 -3.10 15.20
C VAL A 279 5.70 -3.14 16.65
N ARG A 280 4.80 -3.14 17.64
CA ARG A 280 5.17 -3.35 19.06
C ARG A 280 5.85 -4.70 19.27
N ASP A 281 5.29 -5.76 18.69
CA ASP A 281 5.77 -7.12 18.91
C ASP A 281 7.12 -7.38 18.22
N MET A 282 7.54 -6.55 17.24
CA MET A 282 8.86 -6.65 16.60
C MET A 282 9.99 -6.51 17.61
N GLU A 283 9.83 -5.68 18.65
CA GLU A 283 10.82 -5.49 19.72
C GLU A 283 11.14 -6.81 20.47
N PHE A 284 10.23 -7.79 20.42
CA PHE A 284 10.43 -9.12 21.01
C PHE A 284 10.83 -10.21 20.00
N LYS A 285 10.76 -9.91 18.69
CA LYS A 285 10.96 -10.87 17.60
C LYS A 285 12.29 -10.70 16.87
N THR A 286 13.09 -9.70 17.24
CA THR A 286 14.39 -9.42 16.61
C THR A 286 15.50 -9.39 17.66
N ASP A 287 16.66 -9.96 17.33
CA ASP A 287 17.85 -9.93 18.21
C ASP A 287 18.66 -8.62 18.11
N THR A 288 18.23 -7.71 17.24
CA THR A 288 18.86 -6.38 17.04
C THR A 288 18.09 -5.30 17.81
N GLU A 289 18.81 -4.29 18.29
CA GLU A 289 18.22 -3.06 18.83
C GLU A 289 17.69 -2.14 17.71
N ASP A 290 18.12 -2.36 16.46
CA ASP A 290 17.65 -1.59 15.30
C ASP A 290 16.31 -2.12 14.79
N VAL A 291 15.24 -1.63 15.39
CA VAL A 291 13.84 -1.92 15.03
C VAL A 291 13.08 -0.64 14.75
N LEU A 292 12.13 -0.69 13.81
CA LEU A 292 11.15 0.39 13.66
C LEU A 292 10.20 0.33 14.86
N THR A 293 10.24 1.35 15.72
CA THR A 293 9.37 1.40 16.90
C THR A 293 8.02 2.03 16.57
N MET A 294 6.99 1.75 17.40
CA MET A 294 5.69 2.42 17.26
C MET A 294 5.82 3.94 17.44
N ALA A 295 6.69 4.39 18.33
CA ALA A 295 6.97 5.82 18.52
C ALA A 295 7.57 6.45 17.26
N GLU A 296 8.52 5.77 16.61
CA GLU A 296 9.13 6.22 15.36
C GLU A 296 8.10 6.31 14.22
N LEU A 297 7.20 5.32 14.11
CA LEU A 297 6.10 5.35 13.15
C LEU A 297 5.19 6.58 13.36
N PHE A 298 4.74 6.80 14.59
CA PHE A 298 3.88 7.94 14.93
C PHE A 298 4.59 9.27 14.62
N GLU A 299 5.85 9.43 15.02
CA GLU A 299 6.62 10.65 14.77
C GLU A 299 6.83 10.90 13.27
N SER A 300 7.16 9.86 12.50
CA SER A 300 7.33 9.96 11.03
C SER A 300 6.05 10.44 10.34
N LEU A 301 4.89 9.89 10.73
CA LEU A 301 3.59 10.30 10.20
C LEU A 301 3.21 11.72 10.63
N TYR A 302 3.54 12.09 11.87
CA TYR A 302 3.33 13.45 12.36
C TYR A 302 4.09 14.47 11.52
N GLN A 303 5.40 14.27 11.34
CA GLN A 303 6.24 15.19 10.57
C GLN A 303 5.78 15.27 9.10
N GLY A 304 5.38 14.15 8.48
CA GLY A 304 4.87 14.15 7.10
C GLY A 304 3.51 14.85 6.95
N VAL A 305 2.56 14.59 7.85
CA VAL A 305 1.18 15.12 7.73
C VAL A 305 1.07 16.57 8.22
N TRP A 306 1.87 16.96 9.22
CA TRP A 306 1.80 18.26 9.87
C TRP A 306 2.99 19.17 9.55
N SER A 307 3.75 18.87 8.50
CA SER A 307 4.95 19.61 8.09
C SER A 307 4.77 21.14 8.05
N GLU A 308 3.60 21.62 7.64
CA GLU A 308 3.28 23.05 7.55
C GLU A 308 3.17 23.75 8.91
N VAL A 309 3.03 22.99 9.99
CA VAL A 309 2.89 23.44 11.38
C VAL A 309 4.13 23.06 12.19
N SER A 310 4.58 21.80 12.10
CA SER A 310 5.71 21.28 12.90
C SER A 310 7.09 21.74 12.40
N MET A 311 7.20 22.08 11.11
CA MET A 311 8.45 22.49 10.47
C MET A 311 8.35 23.89 9.84
N SER A 312 7.49 24.76 10.36
CA SER A 312 7.31 26.08 9.75
C SER A 312 8.63 26.86 9.77
N GLU A 313 9.17 27.16 8.59
CA GLU A 313 10.15 28.23 8.43
C GLU A 313 9.47 29.58 8.76
N ASP A 314 10.21 30.66 9.06
CA ASP A 314 9.71 32.00 9.49
C ASP A 314 8.78 32.72 8.49
N ASN A 315 7.73 32.04 8.02
CA ASN A 315 6.80 32.38 6.97
C ASN A 315 5.38 32.02 7.43
N VAL A 316 4.39 32.77 6.93
CA VAL A 316 2.98 32.48 7.21
C VAL A 316 2.63 31.14 6.52
N PRO A 317 2.15 30.12 7.27
CA PRO A 317 1.87 28.83 6.68
C PRO A 317 0.68 28.92 5.72
N HIS A 318 0.77 28.20 4.61
CA HIS A 318 -0.32 28.02 3.66
C HIS A 318 -0.67 26.54 3.57
N ILE A 319 -1.81 26.17 4.16
CA ILE A 319 -2.24 24.77 4.21
C ILE A 319 -3.34 24.58 3.17
N SER A 320 -3.04 23.87 2.06
CA SER A 320 -4.00 23.66 0.98
C SER A 320 -5.22 22.83 1.42
N SER A 321 -6.31 22.86 0.66
CA SER A 321 -7.52 22.09 0.99
C SER A 321 -7.22 20.59 1.14
N LEU A 322 -6.43 20.01 0.22
CA LEU A 322 -5.97 18.61 0.26
C LEU A 322 -5.21 18.30 1.55
N ARG A 323 -4.29 19.18 1.93
CA ARG A 323 -3.48 19.06 3.15
C ARG A 323 -4.31 19.12 4.42
N ARG A 324 -5.24 20.06 4.49
CA ARG A 324 -6.23 20.11 5.59
C ARG A 324 -7.08 18.84 5.64
N GLY A 325 -7.39 18.23 4.50
CA GLY A 325 -8.10 16.95 4.40
C GLY A 325 -7.32 15.81 5.06
N LEU A 326 -6.05 15.65 4.69
CA LEU A 326 -5.15 14.66 5.27
C LEU A 326 -4.94 14.86 6.78
N GLN A 327 -4.69 16.10 7.20
CA GLN A 327 -4.55 16.47 8.62
C GLN A 327 -5.80 16.14 9.43
N ARG A 328 -7.01 16.43 8.90
CA ARG A 328 -8.27 16.04 9.54
C ARG A 328 -8.42 14.52 9.64
N HIS A 329 -7.98 13.76 8.63
CA HIS A 329 -8.03 12.30 8.67
C HIS A 329 -7.08 11.75 9.75
N HIS A 330 -5.84 12.25 9.82
CA HIS A 330 -4.90 11.89 10.89
C HIS A 330 -5.44 12.24 12.28
N LEU A 331 -5.96 13.46 12.45
CA LEU A 331 -6.60 13.89 13.69
C LEU A 331 -7.76 12.97 14.08
N SER A 332 -8.56 12.50 13.12
CA SER A 332 -9.65 11.55 13.37
C SER A 332 -9.12 10.21 13.88
N ILE A 333 -8.08 9.65 13.25
CA ILE A 333 -7.43 8.41 13.71
C ILE A 333 -6.93 8.56 15.15
N LEU A 334 -6.14 9.61 15.44
CA LEU A 334 -5.61 9.86 16.78
C LEU A 334 -6.74 10.05 17.81
N SER A 335 -7.79 10.78 17.44
CA SER A 335 -8.95 10.99 18.31
C SER A 335 -9.68 9.68 18.60
N ASN A 336 -9.85 8.82 17.60
CA ASN A 336 -10.51 7.53 17.77
C ASN A 336 -9.72 6.58 18.68
N LEU A 337 -8.38 6.58 18.56
CA LEU A 337 -7.47 5.85 19.45
C LEU A 337 -7.64 6.32 20.91
N VAL A 338 -7.65 7.63 21.15
CA VAL A 338 -7.79 8.19 22.51
C VAL A 338 -9.18 7.94 23.10
N LEU A 339 -10.24 8.09 22.28
CA LEU A 339 -11.63 7.93 22.71
C LEU A 339 -12.07 6.46 22.80
N ARG A 340 -11.25 5.51 22.34
CA ARG A 340 -11.54 4.06 22.38
C ARG A 340 -12.85 3.72 21.66
N ARG A 341 -13.02 4.26 20.45
CA ARG A 341 -14.23 4.02 19.63
C ARG A 341 -14.43 2.54 19.36
N ASN A 342 -15.70 2.13 19.25
CA ASN A 342 -16.09 0.74 19.06
C ASN A 342 -16.77 0.52 17.69
N LEU A 343 -17.11 -0.73 17.41
CA LEU A 343 -17.71 -1.11 16.13
C LEU A 343 -19.02 -0.37 15.83
N LEU A 344 -19.84 -0.05 16.84
CA LEU A 344 -21.08 0.70 16.61
C LEU A 344 -20.80 2.14 16.15
N ASP A 345 -19.73 2.76 16.66
CA ASP A 345 -19.28 4.07 16.16
C ASP A 345 -18.91 3.95 14.66
N ALA A 346 -18.12 2.92 14.29
CA ALA A 346 -17.72 2.67 12.91
C ALA A 346 -18.92 2.46 11.97
N LEU A 347 -19.94 1.71 12.42
CA LEU A 347 -21.17 1.50 11.66
C LEU A 347 -22.01 2.78 11.51
N SER A 348 -21.76 3.81 12.33
CA SER A 348 -22.42 5.11 12.26
C SER A 348 -21.63 6.17 11.48
N ALA A 349 -20.50 5.77 10.88
CA ALA A 349 -19.64 6.66 10.12
C ALA A 349 -20.40 7.38 8.99
N GLN A 350 -20.08 8.65 8.78
CA GLN A 350 -20.81 9.51 7.84
C GLN A 350 -20.25 9.46 6.41
N GLY A 351 -19.11 8.80 6.21
CA GLY A 351 -18.44 8.69 4.93
C GLY A 351 -17.36 7.62 4.93
N PHE A 352 -16.79 7.35 3.76
CA PHE A 352 -15.78 6.31 3.58
C PHE A 352 -14.51 6.57 4.40
N THR A 353 -13.99 7.80 4.38
CA THR A 353 -12.77 8.15 5.13
C THR A 353 -12.97 8.07 6.64
N ASP A 354 -14.13 8.53 7.13
CA ASP A 354 -14.52 8.41 8.53
C ASP A 354 -14.63 6.94 8.97
N PHE A 355 -15.27 6.11 8.13
CA PHE A 355 -15.34 4.67 8.36
C PHE A 355 -13.95 4.04 8.44
N MET A 356 -13.04 4.38 7.51
CA MET A 356 -11.67 3.85 7.50
C MET A 356 -10.88 4.29 8.74
N ALA A 357 -11.00 5.55 9.17
CA ALA A 357 -10.35 6.04 10.39
C ALA A 357 -10.86 5.32 11.65
N LEU A 358 -12.16 5.00 11.72
CA LEU A 358 -12.73 4.26 12.83
C LEU A 358 -12.31 2.79 12.80
N ALA A 359 -12.52 2.12 11.67
CA ALA A 359 -12.21 0.71 11.46
C ALA A 359 -10.74 0.41 11.77
N ALA A 360 -9.83 1.30 11.38
CA ALA A 360 -8.40 1.12 11.61
C ALA A 360 -8.00 1.08 13.10
N THR A 361 -8.81 1.65 13.99
CA THR A 361 -8.48 1.82 15.41
C THR A 361 -9.17 0.83 16.33
N LEU A 362 -10.03 -0.04 15.78
CA LEU A 362 -10.75 -1.05 16.55
C LEU A 362 -9.78 -2.06 17.13
N GLY A 363 -9.75 -2.21 18.45
CA GLY A 363 -8.86 -3.16 19.12
C GLY A 363 -7.39 -2.71 19.24
N ALA A 364 -7.08 -1.44 18.96
CA ALA A 364 -5.72 -0.94 19.02
C ALA A 364 -5.06 -1.15 20.40
N PRO A 365 -3.75 -1.48 20.45
CA PRO A 365 -3.01 -1.68 21.70
C PRO A 365 -2.96 -0.43 22.57
N GLU A 366 -2.81 -0.59 23.89
CA GLU A 366 -2.79 0.54 24.83
C GLU A 366 -1.64 1.52 24.55
N ASP A 367 -0.47 1.03 24.14
CA ASP A 367 0.69 1.88 23.80
C ASP A 367 0.36 2.84 22.64
N ALA A 368 -0.37 2.37 21.63
CA ALA A 368 -0.84 3.22 20.52
C ALA A 368 -1.79 4.32 21.02
N ARG A 369 -2.62 4.04 22.02
CA ARG A 369 -3.55 5.03 22.61
C ARG A 369 -2.78 6.08 23.41
N VAL A 370 -1.75 5.68 24.13
CA VAL A 370 -0.88 6.58 24.89
C VAL A 370 -0.08 7.47 23.94
N LEU A 371 0.53 6.90 22.90
CA LEU A 371 1.24 7.64 21.85
C LEU A 371 0.29 8.58 21.09
N ALA A 372 -0.93 8.15 20.78
CA ALA A 372 -1.92 9.03 20.17
C ALA A 372 -2.26 10.22 21.07
N ARG A 373 -2.48 10.01 22.37
CA ARG A 373 -2.72 11.11 23.32
C ARG A 373 -1.50 12.03 23.44
N TYR A 374 -0.29 11.49 23.42
CA TYR A 374 0.95 12.28 23.43
C TYR A 374 1.05 13.15 22.17
N GLN A 375 0.85 12.55 21.00
CA GLN A 375 0.94 13.24 19.72
C GLN A 375 -0.16 14.29 19.52
N LEU A 376 -1.38 14.05 20.00
CA LEU A 376 -2.42 15.09 20.03
C LEU A 376 -1.96 16.34 20.81
N ARG A 377 -1.20 16.16 21.91
CA ARG A 377 -0.65 17.31 22.65
C ARG A 377 0.46 18.02 21.87
N GLN A 378 1.29 17.30 21.12
CA GLN A 378 2.28 17.91 20.23
C GLN A 378 1.59 18.75 19.15
N VAL A 379 0.62 18.16 18.44
CA VAL A 379 -0.17 18.88 17.42
C VAL A 379 -0.84 20.11 18.02
N TYR A 380 -1.44 20.00 19.22
CA TYR A 380 -2.06 21.13 19.90
C TYR A 380 -1.06 22.27 20.14
N GLN A 381 0.12 21.94 20.66
CA GLN A 381 1.15 22.93 20.98
C GLN A 381 1.65 23.63 19.71
N ASP A 382 2.00 22.87 18.67
CA ASP A 382 2.51 23.43 17.42
C ASP A 382 1.43 24.29 16.72
N VAL A 383 0.16 23.88 16.78
CA VAL A 383 -0.96 24.67 16.27
C VAL A 383 -1.15 25.97 17.07
N GLU A 384 -1.08 25.93 18.40
CA GLU A 384 -1.17 27.12 19.26
C GLU A 384 -0.01 28.10 19.01
N ASP A 385 1.19 27.59 18.80
CA ASP A 385 2.37 28.40 18.50
C ASP A 385 2.21 29.11 17.15
N ILE A 386 1.74 28.40 16.11
CA ILE A 386 1.43 28.99 14.80
C ILE A 386 0.31 30.03 14.89
N LEU A 387 -0.78 29.73 15.60
CA LEU A 387 -1.90 30.66 15.81
C LEU A 387 -1.44 31.92 16.56
N SER A 388 -0.56 31.77 17.55
CA SER A 388 0.00 32.88 18.32
C SER A 388 0.95 33.75 17.48
N GLN A 389 1.79 33.11 16.66
CA GLN A 389 2.80 33.80 15.84
C GLN A 389 2.19 34.49 14.61
N TYR A 390 1.23 33.85 13.96
CA TYR A 390 0.70 34.29 12.65
C TYR A 390 -0.80 34.60 12.66
N GLY A 391 -1.47 34.56 13.81
CA GLY A 391 -2.89 34.86 13.96
C GLY A 391 -3.29 36.18 13.28
N GLY A 392 -4.35 36.15 12.47
CA GLY A 392 -4.83 37.29 11.70
C GLY A 392 -3.99 37.67 10.47
N ARG A 393 -2.85 37.00 10.21
CA ARG A 393 -2.05 37.15 8.99
C ARG A 393 -2.24 36.00 7.99
N MET A 394 -2.73 34.86 8.47
CA MET A 394 -3.08 33.70 7.65
C MET A 394 -4.35 33.97 6.84
N ASP A 395 -4.54 33.22 5.75
CA ASP A 395 -5.84 33.20 5.08
C ASP A 395 -6.92 32.60 6.00
N ILE A 396 -8.17 33.01 5.80
CA ILE A 396 -9.29 32.60 6.67
C ILE A 396 -9.46 31.08 6.74
N THR A 397 -9.13 30.34 5.69
CA THR A 397 -9.35 28.89 5.65
C THR A 397 -8.26 28.13 6.40
N THR A 398 -7.02 28.62 6.36
CA THR A 398 -5.92 28.09 7.19
C THR A 398 -6.17 28.41 8.66
N GLN A 399 -6.50 29.67 8.99
CA GLN A 399 -6.78 30.06 10.37
C GLN A 399 -7.95 29.27 10.97
N ALA A 400 -9.09 29.19 10.27
CA ALA A 400 -10.25 28.45 10.77
C ALA A 400 -9.97 26.94 10.96
N HIS A 401 -9.13 26.35 10.11
CA HIS A 401 -8.74 24.93 10.22
C HIS A 401 -7.85 24.67 11.44
N LEU A 402 -6.90 25.56 11.71
CA LEU A 402 -6.02 25.46 12.88
C LEU A 402 -6.81 25.68 14.17
N GLU A 403 -7.70 26.68 14.21
CA GLU A 403 -8.62 26.89 15.34
C GLU A 403 -9.54 25.67 15.58
N ASP A 404 -10.17 25.11 14.54
CA ASP A 404 -11.00 23.90 14.66
C ASP A 404 -10.17 22.68 15.12
N THR A 405 -8.94 22.54 14.61
CA THR A 405 -8.01 21.48 15.03
C THR A 405 -7.71 21.58 16.53
N ARG A 406 -7.32 22.76 17.00
CA ARG A 406 -6.99 23.07 18.40
C ARG A 406 -8.17 22.78 19.33
N ASP A 407 -9.36 23.27 18.97
CA ASP A 407 -10.60 23.08 19.74
C ASP A 407 -11.04 21.61 19.78
N ARG A 408 -10.87 20.87 18.68
CA ARG A 408 -11.17 19.42 18.64
C ARG A 408 -10.24 18.64 19.54
N ILE A 409 -8.94 18.93 19.48
CA ILE A 409 -7.94 18.25 20.32
C ILE A 409 -8.26 18.49 21.79
N GLU A 410 -8.55 19.73 22.19
CA GLU A 410 -8.92 20.07 23.57
C GLU A 410 -10.09 19.20 24.06
N ARG A 411 -11.19 19.15 23.28
CA ARG A 411 -12.37 18.33 23.60
C ARG A 411 -12.04 16.83 23.71
N VAL A 412 -11.18 16.31 22.83
CA VAL A 412 -10.77 14.91 22.85
C VAL A 412 -9.94 14.61 24.11
N LEU A 413 -9.02 15.50 24.47
CA LEU A 413 -8.14 15.32 25.62
C LEU A 413 -8.89 15.45 26.95
N GLU A 414 -9.95 16.25 27.01
CA GLU A 414 -10.85 16.43 28.16
C GLU A 414 -11.96 15.38 28.28
N ALA A 415 -12.29 14.69 27.18
CA ALA A 415 -13.36 13.71 27.17
C ALA A 415 -13.10 12.57 28.18
N PRO A 416 -14.14 12.09 28.89
CA PRO A 416 -14.02 10.92 29.73
C PRO A 416 -13.69 9.70 28.87
N LEU A 417 -12.72 8.90 29.31
CA LEU A 417 -12.36 7.66 28.62
C LEU A 417 -13.53 6.67 28.71
N LEU A 418 -14.00 6.17 27.58
CA LEU A 418 -15.01 5.10 27.56
C LEU A 418 -14.37 3.80 28.07
N GLY A 419 -14.93 3.24 29.14
CA GLY A 419 -14.50 1.96 29.71
C GLY A 419 -13.32 2.02 30.71
N SER A 420 -13.07 3.18 31.32
CA SER A 420 -12.19 3.32 32.50
C SER A 420 -12.86 2.90 33.80
#